data_AF-A0A354B0H9-F1
#
_entry.id   AF-A0A354B0H9-F1
#
_cell.length_a   1.000
_cell.length_b   1.000
_cell.length_c   1.000
_cell.angle_alpha   90.00
_cell.angle_beta   90.00
_cell.angle_gamma   90.00
#
_symmetry.space_group_name_H-M   'P 1'
#
loop_
_entity.id
_entity.type
_entity.pdbx_description
1 polymer ?
#
loop_
_entity_poly.entity_id
_entity_poly.type
_entity_poly.pdbx_seq_one_letter_code
_entity_poly.pdbx_strand_id
1 'polypeptide(L)'
;MRTTLQLDDDVLAAARVLARQQRTSLGAVISELARQALMAPAPGSSPDSPEFHHRNGLPLLPWKAQGAPVDLELVNSLRDELA
;
A
#
# COMPACT_ATOMS: atom_id res chain seq x y z
N MET A 1 13.96 -7.10 1.13
CA MET A 1 14.43 -7.55 -0.20
C MET A 1 15.31 -6.48 -0.81
N ARG A 2 16.20 -6.82 -1.74
CA ARG A 2 17.03 -5.85 -2.48
C ARG A 2 16.60 -5.85 -3.95
N THR A 3 16.15 -4.70 -4.42
CA THR A 3 15.60 -4.53 -5.77
C THR A 3 16.21 -3.26 -6.36
N THR A 4 16.44 -3.26 -7.67
CA THR A 4 16.88 -2.06 -8.40
C THR A 4 15.65 -1.40 -9.01
N LEU A 5 15.45 -0.12 -8.72
CA LEU A 5 14.34 0.69 -9.24
C LEU A 5 14.91 1.94 -9.92
N GLN A 6 14.26 2.38 -10.99
CA GLN A 6 14.51 3.71 -11.57
C GLN A 6 13.69 4.73 -10.77
N LEU A 7 14.31 5.85 -10.40
CA LEU A 7 13.68 6.94 -9.65
C LEU A 7 13.98 8.25 -10.36
N ASP A 8 12.99 9.14 -10.43
CA ASP A 8 13.20 10.50 -10.91
C ASP A 8 14.13 11.26 -9.94
N ASP A 9 14.87 12.24 -10.49
CA ASP A 9 15.91 12.96 -9.77
C ASP A 9 15.36 13.75 -8.56
N ASP A 10 14.15 14.29 -8.69
CA ASP A 10 13.45 15.03 -7.64
C ASP A 10 13.03 14.11 -6.49
N VAL A 11 12.50 12.93 -6.79
CA VAL A 11 12.15 11.89 -5.81
C VAL A 11 13.40 11.44 -5.05
N LEU A 12 14.50 11.18 -5.77
CA LEU A 12 15.77 10.78 -5.16
C LEU A 12 16.31 11.88 -4.24
N ALA A 13 16.26 13.15 -4.66
CA ALA A 13 16.71 14.28 -3.87
C ALA A 13 15.88 14.42 -2.57
N ALA A 14 14.55 14.37 -2.67
CA ALA A 14 13.64 14.46 -1.53
C ALA A 14 13.88 13.31 -0.53
N ALA A 15 13.99 12.07 -1.03
CA ALA A 15 14.23 10.91 -0.19
C ALA A 15 15.58 10.97 0.55
N ARG A 16 16.63 11.54 -0.07
CA ARG A 16 17.93 11.76 0.60
C ARG A 16 17.83 12.76 1.76
N VAL A 17 17.06 13.83 1.60
CA VAL A 17 16.84 14.81 2.67
C VAL A 17 16.12 14.13 3.85
N LEU A 18 15.05 13.39 3.57
CA LEU A 18 14.29 12.65 4.59
C LEU A 18 15.15 11.61 5.31
N ALA A 19 15.95 10.83 4.58
CA ALA A 19 16.83 9.83 5.16
C ALA A 19 17.85 10.44 6.13
N ARG A 20 18.42 11.61 5.78
CA ARG A 20 19.34 12.35 6.66
C ARG A 20 18.63 12.87 7.92
N GLN A 21 17.44 13.45 7.76
CA GLN A 21 16.65 13.97 8.90
C GLN A 21 16.25 12.86 9.86
N GLN A 22 15.81 11.71 9.34
CA GLN A 22 15.34 10.58 10.14
C GLN A 22 16.48 9.67 10.63
N ARG A 23 17.72 9.89 10.16
CA ARG A 23 18.89 9.02 10.42
C ARG A 23 18.66 7.56 10.02
N THR A 24 17.96 7.34 8.91
CA THR A 24 17.66 6.01 8.36
C THR A 24 18.30 5.85 6.97
N SER A 25 18.26 4.63 6.42
CA SER A 25 18.76 4.40 5.06
C SER A 25 17.79 4.94 4.01
N LEU A 26 18.32 5.33 2.85
CA LEU A 26 17.49 5.74 1.70
C LEU A 26 16.47 4.67 1.32
N GLY A 27 16.88 3.40 1.31
CA GLY A 27 15.99 2.28 1.01
C GLY A 27 14.87 2.10 2.03
N ALA A 28 15.12 2.39 3.30
CA ALA A 28 14.08 2.35 4.35
C ALA A 28 13.04 3.47 4.14
N VAL A 29 13.49 4.69 3.83
CA VAL A 29 12.58 5.82 3.52
C VAL A 29 11.72 5.51 2.30
N ILE A 30 12.32 5.06 1.21
CA ILE A 30 11.58 4.71 -0.01
C ILE A 30 10.59 3.55 0.25
N SER A 31 11.02 2.52 0.98
CA SER A 31 10.14 1.39 1.31
C SER A 31 8.94 1.82 2.14
N GLU A 32 9.12 2.76 3.07
CA GLU A 32 8.03 3.25 3.92
C GLU A 32 7.08 4.16 3.14
N LEU A 33 7.61 5.07 2.32
CA LEU A 33 6.78 5.90 1.42
C LEU A 33 5.96 5.03 0.46
N ALA A 34 6.57 4.00 -0.12
CA ALA A 34 5.88 3.05 -0.99
C ALA A 34 4.77 2.31 -0.23
N ARG A 35 5.03 1.87 1.00
CA ARG A 35 4.02 1.22 1.85
C ARG A 35 2.83 2.15 2.09
N GLN A 36 3.08 3.39 2.50
CA GLN A 36 2.03 4.37 2.76
C GLN A 36 1.19 4.68 1.52
N ALA A 37 1.83 4.80 0.35
CA ALA A 37 1.13 5.03 -0.91
C ALA A 37 0.28 3.83 -1.33
N LEU A 38 0.78 2.60 -1.16
CA LEU A 38 0.05 1.37 -1.51
C LEU A 38 -1.08 1.03 -0.52
N MET A 39 -0.95 1.47 0.72
CA MET A 39 -1.97 1.35 1.76
C MET A 39 -2.88 2.59 1.85
N ALA A 40 -2.75 3.55 0.93
CA ALA A 40 -3.65 4.69 0.93
C ALA A 40 -5.03 4.26 0.41
N PRO A 41 -6.13 4.61 1.10
CA PRO A 41 -7.46 4.35 0.59
C PRO A 41 -7.65 5.07 -0.74
N ALA A 42 -8.38 4.45 -1.68
CA ALA A 42 -8.76 5.13 -2.90
C ALA A 42 -9.59 6.39 -2.56
N PRO A 43 -9.42 7.51 -3.28
CA PRO A 43 -10.15 8.74 -3.01
C PRO A 43 -11.65 8.48 -2.96
N GLY A 44 -12.28 8.81 -1.82
CA GLY A 44 -13.69 8.53 -1.54
C GLY A 44 -13.96 7.29 -0.68
N SER A 45 -12.92 6.56 -0.26
CA SER A 45 -13.02 5.42 0.66
C SER A 45 -12.58 5.88 2.05
N SER A 46 -13.51 6.35 2.88
CA SER A 46 -13.19 6.73 4.26
C SER A 46 -13.15 5.48 5.15
N PRO A 47 -12.04 5.20 5.86
CA PRO A 47 -11.97 4.06 6.78
C PRO A 47 -12.94 4.19 7.97
N ASP A 48 -13.42 5.40 8.27
CA ASP A 48 -14.35 5.71 9.36
C ASP A 48 -15.83 5.60 8.99
N SER A 49 -16.15 5.16 7.77
CA SER A 49 -17.53 4.95 7.33
C SER A 49 -17.84 3.45 7.31
N PRO A 50 -18.52 2.90 8.33
CA PRO A 50 -18.90 1.48 8.36
C PRO A 50 -19.98 1.11 7.33
N GLU A 51 -20.42 2.07 6.51
CA GLU A 51 -21.44 1.89 5.50
C GLU A 51 -20.84 1.30 4.22
N PHE A 52 -21.52 0.31 3.64
CA PHE A 52 -21.15 -0.22 2.33
C PHE A 52 -21.25 0.89 1.29
N HIS A 53 -20.10 1.37 0.80
CA HIS A 53 -20.07 2.31 -0.31
C HIS A 53 -20.67 1.64 -1.53
N HIS A 54 -21.60 2.29 -2.22
CA HIS A 54 -22.14 1.74 -3.46
C HIS A 54 -21.43 2.35 -4.66
N ARG A 55 -20.98 1.51 -5.59
CA ARG A 55 -20.47 1.94 -6.90
C ARG A 55 -21.33 1.32 -7.98
N ASN A 56 -21.99 2.16 -8.77
CA ASN A 56 -22.95 1.72 -9.80
C ASN A 56 -24.05 0.80 -9.24
N GLY A 57 -24.53 1.07 -8.02
CA GLY A 57 -25.56 0.26 -7.35
C GLY A 57 -25.07 -1.04 -6.71
N LEU A 58 -23.77 -1.35 -6.81
CA LEU A 58 -23.17 -2.54 -6.18
C LEU A 58 -22.49 -2.15 -4.86
N PRO A 59 -22.74 -2.87 -3.75
CA PRO A 59 -22.05 -2.64 -2.50
C PRO A 59 -20.57 -3.02 -2.65
N LEU A 60 -19.69 -2.10 -2.29
CA LEU A 60 -18.26 -2.31 -2.20
C LEU A 60 -17.92 -2.86 -0.81
N LEU A 61 -17.01 -3.83 -0.78
CA LEU A 61 -16.43 -4.32 0.46
C LEU A 61 -15.73 -3.16 1.19
N PRO A 62 -15.94 -3.00 2.51
CA PRO A 62 -15.30 -1.95 3.28
C PRO A 62 -13.79 -2.14 3.22
N TRP A 63 -13.08 -1.07 2.86
CA TRP A 63 -11.64 -1.08 2.81
C TRP A 63 -11.06 -1.11 4.23
N LYS A 64 -10.11 -2.02 4.47
CA LYS A 64 -9.38 -2.12 5.75
C LYS A 64 -7.93 -1.70 5.56
N ALA A 65 -7.52 -0.65 6.28
CA ALA A 65 -6.16 -0.12 6.23
C ALA A 65 -5.07 -1.13 6.62
N GLN A 66 -5.41 -2.17 7.38
CA GLN A 66 -4.45 -3.18 7.85
C GLN A 66 -4.38 -4.42 6.95
N GLY A 67 -5.04 -4.42 5.79
CA GLY A 67 -4.99 -5.53 4.86
C GLY A 67 -3.61 -5.67 4.21
N ALA A 68 -3.03 -6.87 4.27
CA ALA A 68 -1.89 -7.20 3.42
C ALA A 68 -2.31 -7.18 1.95
N PRO A 69 -1.41 -6.85 1.00
CA PRO A 69 -1.70 -6.99 -0.42
C PRO A 69 -2.13 -8.44 -0.70
N VAL A 70 -3.29 -8.60 -1.34
CA VAL A 70 -3.83 -9.91 -1.71
C VAL A 70 -3.35 -10.22 -3.12
N ASP A 71 -2.54 -11.25 -3.26
CA ASP A 71 -2.13 -11.80 -4.55
C ASP A 71 -2.89 -13.09 -4.88
N LEU A 72 -2.73 -13.56 -6.12
CA LEU A 72 -3.38 -14.77 -6.60
C LEU A 72 -2.86 -16.03 -5.90
N GLU A 73 -1.60 -16.00 -5.44
CA GLU A 73 -0.97 -17.10 -4.71
C GLU A 73 -1.72 -17.32 -3.39
N LEU A 74 -1.88 -16.28 -2.59
CA LEU A 74 -2.64 -16.31 -1.34
C LEU A 74 -4.08 -16.82 -1.55
N VAL A 75 -4.77 -16.34 -2.60
CA VAL A 75 -6.15 -16.76 -2.91
C VAL A 75 -6.22 -18.25 -3.20
N ASN A 76 -5.29 -18.78 -3.99
CA ASN A 76 -5.27 -20.20 -4.33
C ASN A 76 -4.94 -21.05 -3.10
N SER A 77 -3.96 -20.65 -2.28
CA SER A 77 -3.63 -21.36 -1.04
C SER A 77 -4.85 -21.48 -0.10
N LEU A 78 -5.59 -20.39 0.11
CA LEU A 78 -6.80 -20.39 0.93
C LEU A 78 -7.93 -21.25 0.35
N ARG A 79 -8.08 -21.29 -0.99
CA ARG A 79 -9.09 -22.13 -1.64
C ARG A 79 -8.78 -23.61 -1.45
N ASP A 80 -7.50 -23.96 -1.58
CA ASP A 80 -7.05 -25.34 -1.51
C ASP A 80 -7.05 -25.87 -0.05
N GLU A 81 -6.84 -25.00 0.95
CA GLU A 81 -6.98 -25.33 2.38
C GLU A 81 -8.41 -25.65 2.81
N LEU A 82 -9.42 -25.11 2.11
CA LEU A 82 -10.84 -25.28 2.41
C LEU A 82 -11.51 -26.38 1.56
N ALA A 83 -10.75 -27.08 0.70
CA ALA A 83 -11.21 -28.17 -0.16
C ALA A 83 -11.04 -29.54 0.51
#